data_AF-A0AAW4Y6G9-F1
#
_entry.id   AF-A0AAW4Y6G9-F1
#
_cell.length_a   1.000
_cell.length_b   1.000
_cell.length_c   1.000
_cell.angle_alpha   90.00
_cell.angle_beta   90.00
_cell.angle_gamma   90.00
#
_symmetry.space_group_name_H-M   'P 1'
#
loop_
_entity.id
_entity.type
_entity.pdbx_description
1 polymer ?
#
loop_
_entity_poly.entity_id
_entity_poly.type
_entity_poly.pdbx_seq_one_letter_code
_entity_poly.pdbx_strand_id
1 'polypeptide(L)' 'MKENFWSELPRPFFILAPMEDVTDIVFRHVVSEAARPDVFFTEFTNT' A
#
# COMPACT_ATOMS: atom_id res chain seq x y z
N MET A 1 6.67 -12.20 -19.79
CA MET A 1 6.21 -11.76 -18.46
C MET A 1 4.73 -11.41 -18.58
N LYS A 2 3.90 -11.72 -17.58
CA LYS A 2 2.50 -11.25 -17.57
C LYS A 2 2.49 -9.73 -17.48
N GLU A 3 1.70 -9.06 -18.32
CA GLU A 3 1.45 -7.62 -18.19
C GLU A 3 0.80 -7.33 -16.83
N ASN A 4 1.39 -6.38 -16.09
CA ASN A 4 0.93 -5.93 -14.78
C ASN A 4 1.48 -4.54 -14.49
N PHE A 5 0.81 -3.81 -13.59
CA PHE A 5 1.16 -2.42 -13.27
C PHE A 5 2.49 -2.27 -12.51
N TRP A 6 3.07 -3.35 -11.94
CA TRP A 6 4.36 -3.27 -11.23
C TRP A 6 5.50 -2.80 -12.14
N SER A 7 5.37 -3.03 -13.44
CA SER A 7 6.37 -2.57 -14.44
C SER A 7 6.24 -1.08 -14.78
N GLU A 8 5.12 -0.45 -14.41
CA GLU A 8 4.78 0.95 -14.73
C GLU A 8 5.09 1.92 -13.57
N LEU A 9 5.44 1.40 -12.38
CA LEU A 9 5.73 2.22 -11.22
C LEU A 9 7.05 3.03 -11.35
N PRO A 10 7.11 4.25 -10.77
CA PRO A 10 8.36 5.02 -10.69
C PRO A 10 9.44 4.25 -9.91
N ARG A 11 10.73 4.52 -10.18
CA ARG A 11 11.84 3.87 -9.47
C ARG A 11 12.75 4.91 -8.82
N PRO A 12 12.99 4.85 -7.50
CA PRO A 12 12.37 3.94 -6.52
C PRO A 12 10.88 4.27 -6.29
N PHE A 13 10.09 3.28 -5.87
CA PHE A 13 8.72 3.48 -5.38
C PHE A 13 8.63 3.03 -3.92
N PHE A 14 7.63 3.55 -3.22
CA PHE A 14 7.34 3.24 -1.83
C PHE A 14 6.00 2.54 -1.69
N ILE A 15 5.93 1.62 -0.73
CA ILE A 15 4.70 0.91 -0.37
C ILE A 15 4.42 1.11 1.11
N LEU A 16 3.16 1.17 1.49
CA LEU A 16 2.77 1.00 2.90
C LEU A 16 2.69 -0.50 3.20
N ALA A 17 3.51 -0.96 4.14
CA ALA A 17 3.53 -2.36 4.56
C ALA A 17 2.21 -2.75 5.24
N PRO A 18 1.64 -3.93 4.95
CA PRO A 18 0.45 -4.42 5.65
C PRO A 18 0.81 -4.85 7.08
N MET A 19 0.07 -4.34 8.05
CA MET A 19 0.19 -4.66 9.48
C MET A 19 -1.23 -4.80 10.06
N GLU A 20 -1.56 -5.99 10.56
CA GLU A 20 -2.83 -6.29 11.22
C GLU A 20 -3.02 -5.41 12.47
N ASP A 21 -4.24 -4.90 12.66
CA ASP A 21 -4.64 -3.98 13.72
C ASP A 21 -3.89 -2.63 13.73
N VAL A 22 -3.15 -2.31 12.67
CA VAL A 22 -2.34 -1.08 12.57
C VAL A 22 -2.66 -0.31 11.29
N THR A 23 -2.60 -0.96 10.13
CA THR A 23 -2.82 -0.30 8.82
C THR A 23 -4.27 -0.40 8.34
N ASP A 24 -5.19 -0.11 9.25
CA ASP A 24 -6.62 -0.11 8.99
C ASP A 24 -7.02 1.02 8.01
N ILE A 25 -8.33 1.19 7.79
CA ILE A 25 -8.83 2.22 6.88
C ILE A 25 -8.52 3.64 7.40
N VAL A 26 -8.60 3.87 8.71
CA VAL A 26 -8.40 5.19 9.32
C VAL A 26 -6.94 5.61 9.20
N PHE A 27 -6.01 4.70 9.52
CA PHE A 27 -4.58 4.93 9.38
C PHE A 27 -4.21 5.25 7.93
N ARG A 28 -4.75 4.50 6.96
CA ARG A 28 -4.50 4.75 5.54
C ARG A 28 -5.05 6.08 5.05
N HIS A 29 -6.15 6.57 5.60
CA HIS A 29 -6.63 7.93 5.31
C HIS A 29 -5.64 8.99 5.79
N VAL A 30 -5.10 8.86 6.99
CA VAL A 30 -4.10 9.82 7.52
C VAL A 30 -2.81 9.79 6.70
N VAL A 31 -2.30 8.60 6.36
CA VAL A 31 -1.08 8.46 5.55
C VAL A 31 -1.27 9.00 4.14
N SER A 32 -2.47 8.85 3.54
CA SER A 32 -2.78 9.41 2.22
C SER A 32 -2.64 10.93 2.17
N GLU A 33 -2.91 11.63 3.28
CA GLU A 33 -2.76 13.08 3.37
C GLU A 33 -1.33 13.50 3.77
N ALA A 34 -0.66 12.72 4.64
CA ALA A 34 0.66 13.09 5.17
C ALA A 34 1.82 12.74 4.22
N ALA A 35 1.84 11.52 3.67
CA ALA A 35 2.92 11.01 2.83
C ALA A 35 2.42 9.79 2.04
N ARG A 36 1.64 10.03 1.00
CA ARG A 36 0.99 8.97 0.22
C ARG A 36 2.04 8.07 -0.46
N PRO A 37 2.03 6.74 -0.21
CA PRO A 37 2.84 5.77 -0.95
C PRO A 37 2.29 5.53 -2.37
N ASP A 38 3.10 4.93 -3.23
CA ASP A 38 2.69 4.53 -4.58
C ASP A 38 1.68 3.37 -4.55
N VAL A 39 1.79 2.49 -3.55
CA VAL A 39 0.91 1.32 -3.38
C VAL A 39 0.51 1.15 -1.91
N PHE A 40 -0.76 0.84 -1.69
CA PHE A 40 -1.30 0.43 -0.40
C PHE A 40 -1.65 -1.06 -0.41
N PHE A 41 -1.37 -1.74 0.71
CA PHE A 41 -1.94 -3.04 1.02
C PHE A 41 -3.00 -2.89 2.12
N THR A 42 -3.99 -3.79 2.12
CA THR A 42 -4.93 -3.95 3.23
C THR A 42 -4.32 -4.85 4.31
N GLU A 43 -4.99 -4.94 5.45
CA GLU A 43 -4.67 -5.91 6.49
C GLU A 43 -4.82 -7.36 5.98
N PHE A 44 -4.19 -8.29 6.69
CA PHE A 44 -4.23 -9.70 6.35
C PHE A 44 -5.64 -10.28 6.55
N THR A 45 -6.12 -11.05 5.58
CA THR A 45 -7.37 -11.80 5.70
C THR A 45 -7.05 -13.27 5.97
N ASN A 46 -7.53 -13.82 7.08
CA ASN A 46 -7.46 -15.25 7.37
C ASN A 46 -8.81 -15.91 7.02
N THR A 47 -8.79 -17.07 6.37
CA THR A 47 -9.97 -17.89 6.07
C THR A 47 -9.73 -19.30 6.55
#